data_AF-A0ABD0QLS6-F1
#
_entry.id   AF-A0ABD0QLS6-F1
#
_cell.length_a   1.000
_cell.length_b   1.000
_cell.length_c   1.000
_cell.angle_alpha   90.00
_cell.angle_beta   90.00
_cell.angle_gamma   90.00
#
_symmetry.space_group_name_H-M   'P 1'
#
loop_
_entity.id
_entity.type
_entity.pdbx_description
1 polymer ?
#
loop_
_entity_poly.entity_id
_entity_poly.type
_entity_poly.pdbx_seq_one_letter_code
_entity_poly.pdbx_strand_id
1 'polypeptide(L)' 'MEEHLAHLQSLFIRLSQHGLIIDPAKCQFGLTTIDFLGHRITSKGAVPLPSKVDAITEFPTPHMTKALQEFLGM' A
#
# COMPACT_ATOMS: atom_id res chain seq x y z
N MET A 1 5.55 -17.04 13.07
CA MET A 1 6.80 -16.24 13.00
C MET A 1 7.87 -16.97 12.20
N GLU A 2 8.04 -18.27 12.38
CA GLU A 2 8.95 -19.11 11.57
C GLU A 2 8.68 -19.01 10.06
N GLU A 3 7.42 -19.12 9.63
CA GLU A 3 7.03 -18.97 8.22
C GLU A 3 7.44 -17.60 7.63
N HIS A 4 7.26 -16.52 8.41
CA HIS A 4 7.65 -15.18 7.97
C HIS A 4 9.15 -15.06 7.73
N LEU A 5 9.96 -15.65 8.61
CA LEU A 5 11.43 -15.67 8.44
C LEU A 5 11.84 -16.48 7.22
N ALA A 6 11.18 -17.63 6.96
CA ALA A 6 11.43 -18.44 5.77
C ALA A 6 11.11 -17.65 4.47
N HIS A 7 9.99 -16.92 4.45
CA HIS A 7 9.64 -16.05 3.32
C HIS A 7 10.65 -14.92 3.10
N LEU A 8 11.11 -14.25 4.17
CA LEU A 8 12.11 -13.20 4.06
C LEU A 8 13.45 -13.74 3.54
N GLN A 9 13.88 -14.91 4.02
CA GLN A 9 15.10 -15.55 3.53
C GLN A 9 15.01 -15.83 2.02
N SER A 10 13.89 -16.42 1.56
CA SER A 10 13.65 -16.69 0.14
C SER A 10 13.66 -15.40 -0.70
N LEU A 11 13.02 -14.34 -0.18
CA LEU A 11 12.97 -13.03 -0.82
C LEU A 11 14.37 -12.43 -0.97
N PHE A 12 15.19 -12.40 0.08
CA PHE A 12 16.53 -11.81 0.02
C PHE A 12 17.47 -12.60 -0.90
N ILE A 13 17.39 -13.94 -0.92
CA ILE A 13 18.13 -14.77 -1.87
C ILE A 13 17.76 -14.38 -3.31
N ARG A 14 16.47 -14.26 -3.62
CA ARG A 14 16.00 -13.90 -4.96
C ARG A 14 16.43 -12.50 -5.37
N LEU A 15 16.36 -11.52 -4.48
CA LEU A 15 16.80 -10.15 -4.75
C LEU A 15 18.31 -10.13 -5.06
N SER A 16 19.11 -10.82 -4.24
CA SER A 16 20.55 -10.93 -4.43
C SER A 16 20.92 -11.58 -5.77
N GLN A 17 20.23 -12.66 -6.16
CA GLN A 17 20.44 -13.33 -7.45
C GLN A 17 20.21 -12.41 -8.66
N HIS A 18 19.34 -11.41 -8.54
CA HIS A 18 19.01 -10.48 -9.62
C HIS A 18 19.69 -9.10 -9.46
N GLY A 19 20.60 -8.96 -8.49
CA GLY A 19 21.31 -7.70 -8.24
C GLY A 19 20.42 -6.55 -7.74
N LEU A 20 19.27 -6.86 -7.15
CA LEU A 20 18.37 -5.87 -6.58
C LEU A 20 18.81 -5.51 -5.15
N ILE A 21 18.99 -4.22 -4.89
CA ILE A 21 19.36 -3.68 -3.58
C ILE A 21 18.14 -2.99 -2.98
N ILE A 22 17.84 -3.31 -1.72
CA ILE A 22 16.78 -2.66 -0.94
C ILE A 22 17.36 -1.59 -0.04
N ASP A 23 16.59 -0.53 0.19
CA ASP A 23 16.89 0.52 1.16
C ASP A 23 16.27 0.13 2.52
N PRO A 24 17.07 -0.26 3.53
CA PRO A 24 16.53 -0.69 4.81
C PRO A 24 15.70 0.37 5.51
N ALA A 25 15.96 1.66 5.26
CA ALA A 25 15.20 2.76 5.85
C ALA A 25 13.76 2.83 5.33
N LYS A 26 13.49 2.24 4.16
CA LYS A 26 12.15 2.16 3.56
C LYS A 26 11.46 0.82 3.80
N CYS A 27 12.17 -0.16 4.36
CA CYS A 27 11.61 -1.49 4.61
C CYS A 27 10.90 -1.56 5.96
N GLN A 28 9.80 -2.30 5.99
CA GLN A 28 9.03 -2.59 7.20
C GLN A 28 8.81 -4.10 7.28
N PHE A 29 9.21 -4.72 8.39
CA PHE A 29 9.15 -6.18 8.58
C PHE A 29 8.49 -6.55 9.89
N GLY A 30 7.82 -7.71 9.93
CA GLY A 30 7.22 -8.25 11.16
C GLY A 30 6.10 -7.42 11.79
N LEU A 31 5.50 -6.49 11.05
CA LEU A 31 4.40 -5.65 11.56
C LEU A 31 3.06 -6.38 11.50
N THR A 32 2.21 -6.15 12.51
CA THR A 32 0.82 -6.62 12.53
C THR A 32 -0.11 -5.77 11.68
N THR A 33 0.34 -4.59 11.27
CA THR A 33 -0.40 -3.65 10.43
C THR A 33 0.59 -2.91 9.53
N ILE A 34 0.26 -2.77 8.25
CA ILE A 34 1.11 -2.08 7.27
C ILE A 34 0.25 -1.35 6.24
N ASP A 35 0.70 -0.18 5.82
CA ASP A 35 0.08 0.57 4.73
C ASP A 35 0.73 0.16 3.41
N PHE A 36 -0.07 -0.36 2.47
CA PHE A 36 0.38 -0.90 1.19
C PHE A 36 -0.63 -0.58 0.09
N LEU A 37 -0.13 0.01 -1.02
CA LEU A 37 -0.92 0.35 -2.22
C LEU A 37 -2.23 1.10 -1.94
N GLY A 38 -2.23 2.05 -1.00
CA GLY A 38 -3.43 2.84 -0.68
C GLY A 38 -4.38 2.18 0.32
N HIS A 39 -4.00 1.04 0.89
CA HIS A 39 -4.76 0.33 1.90
C HIS A 39 -3.95 0.13 3.19
N ARG A 40 -4.62 0.14 4.33
CA ARG A 40 -4.10 -0.40 5.58
C ARG A 40 -4.45 -1.87 5.68
N ILE A 41 -3.44 -2.72 5.72
CA ILE A 41 -3.56 -4.16 5.83
C ILE A 41 -3.42 -4.53 7.31
N THR A 42 -4.39 -5.30 7.81
CA THR A 42 -4.41 -5.82 9.19
C THR A 42 -4.75 -7.31 9.16
N SER A 43 -4.68 -7.98 10.31
CA SER A 43 -5.15 -9.36 10.46
C SER A 43 -6.63 -9.57 10.13
N LYS A 44 -7.43 -8.49 10.15
CA LYS A 44 -8.87 -8.53 9.84
C LYS A 44 -9.17 -8.32 8.35
N GLY A 45 -8.17 -7.95 7.55
CA GLY A 45 -8.32 -7.62 6.14
C GLY A 45 -7.70 -6.27 5.77
N ALA A 46 -7.95 -5.85 4.53
CA ALA A 46 -7.48 -4.58 3.98
C ALA A 46 -8.59 -3.52 4.02
N VAL A 47 -8.28 -2.34 4.53
CA VAL A 47 -9.17 -1.18 4.54
C VAL A 47 -8.53 -0.03 3.76
N PRO A 48 -9.29 0.78 2.99
CA PRO A 48 -8.73 1.98 2.35
C PRO A 48 -8.08 2.90 3.38
N LEU A 49 -6.99 3.57 3.00
CA LEU A 49 -6.39 4.59 3.86
C LEU A 49 -7.36 5.76 4.08
N PRO A 50 -7.36 6.41 5.26
CA PRO A 50 -8.17 7.59 5.50
C PRO A 50 -8.01 8.66 4.42
N SER A 51 -6.77 8.92 4.00
CA SER A 51 -6.47 9.90 2.94
C SER A 51 -7.15 9.59 1.59
N LYS A 52 -7.41 8.31 1.28
CA LYS A 52 -8.15 7.90 0.08
C LYS A 52 -9.65 8.16 0.23
N VAL A 53 -10.19 8.01 1.44
CA VAL A 53 -11.59 8.33 1.77
C VAL A 53 -11.79 9.85 1.82
N ASP A 54 -10.88 10.56 2.47
CA ASP A 54 -10.89 12.02 2.62
C ASP A 54 -10.92 12.70 1.24
N ALA A 55 -10.11 12.21 0.29
CA ALA A 55 -10.08 12.71 -1.08
C ALA A 55 -11.44 12.64 -1.79
N ILE A 56 -12.28 11.64 -1.47
CA ILE A 56 -13.63 11.52 -2.04
C ILE A 56 -14.60 12.44 -1.28
N THR A 57 -14.51 12.49 0.05
CA THR A 57 -15.42 13.30 0.87
C THR A 57 -15.20 14.80 0.74
N GLU A 58 -13.96 15.23 0.50
CA GLU A 58 -13.58 16.63 0.35
C GLU A 58 -13.67 17.10 -1.11
N PHE A 59 -13.91 16.20 -2.06
CA PHE A 59 -14.03 16.57 -3.46
C PHE A 59 -15.22 17.53 -3.65
N PRO A 60 -15.01 18.73 -4.23
CA PRO A 60 -16.09 19.69 -4.41
C PRO A 60 -17.14 19.13 -5.38
N THR A 61 -18.41 19.46 -5.15
CA THR A 61 -19.50 18.98 -6.03
C THR A 61 -19.19 19.34 -7.49
N PRO A 62 -19.08 18.35 -8.41
CA PRO A 62 -18.68 18.64 -9.77
C PRO A 62 -19.81 19.37 -10.51
N HIS A 63 -19.52 20.58 -11.01
CA HIS A 63 -20.46 21.40 -11.76
C HIS A 63 -20.29 21.30 -13.29
N MET A 64 -19.31 20.52 -13.76
CA MET A 64 -19.01 20.36 -15.18
C MET A 64 -18.55 18.93 -15.49
N THR A 65 -18.75 18.50 -16.74
CA THR A 65 -18.43 17.15 -17.20
C THR A 65 -16.99 16.74 -16.91
N LYS A 66 -16.03 17.66 -17.07
CA LYS A 66 -14.61 17.39 -16.77
C LYS A 66 -14.39 17.06 -15.29
N ALA A 67 -14.94 17.86 -14.38
CA ALA A 67 -14.83 17.65 -12.95
C ALA A 67 -15.53 16.35 -12.51
N LEU A 68 -16.64 15.99 -13.17
CA LEU A 68 -17.31 14.71 -12.93
C LEU A 68 -16.46 13.52 -13.37
N GLN A 69 -15.78 13.62 -14.51
CA GLN A 69 -14.87 12.57 -14.99
C GLN A 69 -13.65 12.41 -14.08
N GLU A 70 -13.09 13.51 -13.57
CA GLU A 70 -12.01 13.49 -12.59
C GLU A 70 -12.45 12.76 -11.32
N PHE A 71 -13.62 13.12 -10.76
CA PHE A 71 -14.18 12.45 -9.58
C PHE A 71 -14.38 10.94 -9.78
N LEU A 72 -14.92 10.52 -10.93
CA LEU A 72 -15.17 9.11 -11.24
C LEU A 72 -13.88 8.30 -11.49
N GLY A 73 -12.76 8.98 -11.77
CA GLY A 73 -11.46 8.35 -12.01
C GLY A 73 -10.58 8.20 -10.76
N MET A 74 -11.03 8.68 -9.59
CA MET A 74 -10.27 8.67 -8.33
C MET A 74 -10.16 7.30 -7.66
#